data_AF-A0A7W0VFT4-F1
#
_entry.id   AF-A0A7W0VFT4-F1
#
_cell.length_a   1.000
_cell.length_b   1.000
_cell.length_c   1.000
_cell.angle_alpha   90.00
_cell.angle_beta   90.00
_cell.angle_gamma   90.00
#
_symmetry.space_group_name_H-M   'P 1'
#
loop_
_entity.id
_entity.type
_entity.pdbx_description
1 polymer ?
#
loop_
_entity_poly.entity_id
_entity_poly.type
_entity_poly.pdbx_seq_one_letter_code
_entity_poly.pdbx_strand_id
1 'polypeptide(L)'
;ATATVARNANKTWATPTLAAGTYEFAITGNNDADLYVRVGSAPTTAAYDCRPYKTGSNEVCSVTLAQPAPIHVMVRGYSTASSAIQLVGKKI
;
A
#
# COMPACT_ATOMS: atom_id res chain seq x y z
N ALA A 1 -3.50 -5.08 -8.99
CA ALA A 1 -3.39 -3.81 -9.74
C ALA A 1 -1.92 -3.56 -10.07
N THR A 2 -1.58 -3.15 -11.29
CA THR A 2 -0.22 -2.76 -11.67
C THR A 2 -0.14 -1.24 -11.81
N ALA A 3 1.00 -0.65 -11.46
CA ALA A 3 1.26 0.77 -11.64
C ALA A 3 2.75 1.06 -11.76
N THR A 4 3.07 2.25 -12.22
CA THR A 4 4.44 2.77 -12.27
C THR A 4 4.51 4.04 -11.45
N VAL A 5 5.46 4.13 -10.52
CA VAL A 5 5.71 5.30 -9.67
C VAL A 5 7.09 5.87 -9.97
N ALA A 6 7.14 7.15 -10.38
CA ALA A 6 8.39 7.88 -10.52
C ALA A 6 8.92 8.34 -9.15
N ARG A 7 10.16 8.84 -9.11
CA ARG A 7 10.75 9.44 -7.91
C ARG A 7 9.83 10.51 -7.32
N ASN A 8 9.52 10.42 -6.03
CA ASN A 8 8.61 11.32 -5.31
C ASN A 8 7.15 11.34 -5.82
N ALA A 9 6.78 10.44 -6.73
CA ALA A 9 5.40 10.27 -7.13
C ALA A 9 4.69 9.30 -6.20
N ASN A 10 3.43 9.61 -5.91
CA ASN A 10 2.57 8.78 -5.07
C ASN A 10 1.46 8.20 -5.95
N LYS A 11 1.23 6.90 -5.86
CA LYS A 11 0.07 6.24 -6.45
C LYS A 11 -0.83 5.72 -5.34
N THR A 12 -2.09 6.14 -5.35
CA THR A 12 -3.05 5.78 -4.31
C THR A 12 -4.19 4.93 -4.86
N TRP A 13 -4.69 4.04 -4.01
CA TRP A 13 -5.90 3.24 -4.20
C TRP A 13 -6.75 3.34 -2.95
N ALA A 14 -8.06 3.24 -3.13
CA ALA A 14 -9.00 3.11 -2.04
C ALA A 14 -9.91 1.92 -2.35
N THR A 15 -10.16 1.09 -1.36
CA THR A 15 -11.21 0.07 -1.45
C THR A 15 -12.56 0.72 -1.17
N PRO A 16 -13.67 0.11 -1.64
CA PRO A 16 -14.97 0.40 -1.04
C PRO A 16 -14.95 0.07 0.46
N THR A 17 -16.01 0.44 1.18
CA THR A 17 -16.19 0.03 2.57
C THR A 17 -16.17 -1.49 2.66
N LEU A 18 -15.11 -2.02 3.27
CA LEU A 18 -14.94 -3.46 3.49
C LEU A 18 -15.57 -3.82 4.82
N ALA A 19 -16.11 -5.04 4.95
CA ALA A 19 -16.62 -5.53 6.23
C ALA A 19 -15.48 -5.76 7.23
N ALA A 20 -15.83 -5.96 8.50
CA ALA A 20 -14.86 -6.38 9.51
C ALA A 20 -14.16 -7.69 9.09
N GLY A 21 -12.87 -7.78 9.36
CA GLY A 21 -12.02 -8.89 8.92
C GLY A 21 -10.59 -8.46 8.66
N THR A 22 -9.74 -9.43 8.33
CA THR A 22 -8.32 -9.20 8.06
C THR A 22 -8.09 -9.12 6.55
N TYR A 23 -7.35 -8.10 6.13
CA TYR A 23 -7.00 -7.85 4.74
C TYR A 23 -5.49 -7.76 4.62
N GLU A 24 -4.94 -8.44 3.63
CA GLU A 24 -3.52 -8.43 3.31
C GLU A 24 -3.30 -7.70 2.00
N PHE A 25 -2.41 -6.72 2.02
CA PHE A 25 -1.92 -5.97 0.88
C PHE A 25 -0.45 -6.25 0.68
N ALA A 26 -0.09 -6.78 -0.48
CA ALA A 26 1.29 -7.04 -0.86
C ALA A 26 1.63 -6.21 -2.10
N ILE A 27 2.80 -5.59 -2.13
CA ILE A 27 3.39 -5.08 -3.36
C ILE A 27 4.58 -5.95 -3.75
N THR A 28 4.74 -6.14 -5.06
CA THR A 28 5.95 -6.66 -5.66
C THR A 28 6.38 -5.69 -6.74
N GLY A 29 7.68 -5.51 -6.98
CA GLY A 29 8.12 -4.53 -7.97
C GLY A 29 9.62 -4.50 -8.18
N ASN A 30 10.06 -3.61 -9.06
CA ASN A 30 11.46 -3.31 -9.28
C ASN A 30 11.85 -2.00 -8.59
N ASN A 31 13.16 -1.82 -8.36
CA ASN A 31 13.72 -0.65 -7.68
C ASN A 31 13.18 -0.46 -6.25
N ASP A 32 13.06 0.79 -5.82
CA ASP A 32 12.72 1.21 -4.47
C ASP A 32 11.37 1.95 -4.49
N ALA A 33 10.33 1.22 -4.07
CA ALA A 33 8.98 1.71 -3.90
C ALA A 33 8.43 1.19 -2.57
N ASP A 34 7.91 2.12 -1.76
CA ASP A 34 7.37 1.84 -0.43
C ASP A 34 5.83 1.78 -0.47
N LEU A 35 5.26 0.84 0.27
CA LEU A 35 3.84 0.63 0.55
C LEU A 35 3.44 1.30 1.87
N TYR A 36 2.36 2.06 1.79
CA TYR A 36 1.71 2.70 2.92
C TYR A 36 0.24 2.28 2.91
N VAL A 37 -0.24 1.71 4.01
CA VAL A 37 -1.65 1.36 4.16
C VAL A 37 -2.25 2.08 5.36
N ARG A 38 -3.47 2.58 5.20
CA ARG A 38 -4.23 3.25 6.26
C ARG A 38 -5.73 2.99 6.14
N VAL A 39 -6.41 2.81 7.26
CA VAL A 39 -7.85 2.59 7.33
C VAL A 39 -8.59 3.92 7.48
N GLY A 40 -9.72 4.07 6.78
CA GLY A 40 -10.65 5.19 6.91
C GLY A 40 -10.18 6.52 6.33
N SER A 41 -8.89 6.70 6.03
CA SER A 41 -8.34 7.90 5.41
C SER A 41 -7.11 7.61 4.57
N ALA A 42 -6.82 8.49 3.61
CA ALA A 42 -5.63 8.36 2.77
C ALA A 42 -4.34 8.40 3.62
N PRO A 43 -3.41 7.44 3.44
CA PRO A 43 -2.13 7.46 4.12
C PRO A 43 -1.28 8.65 3.65
N THR A 44 -0.41 9.14 4.52
CA THR A 44 0.66 10.08 4.19
C THR A 44 2.00 9.50 4.60
N THR A 45 3.11 10.14 4.21
CA THR A 45 4.46 9.71 4.64
C THR A 45 4.69 9.80 6.15
N ALA A 46 3.83 10.51 6.88
CA ALA A 46 3.89 10.62 8.34
C ALA A 46 2.78 9.84 9.05
N ALA A 47 1.72 9.45 8.35
CA ALA A 47 0.55 8.83 8.96
C ALA A 47 0.08 7.62 8.12
N TYR A 48 0.47 6.44 8.61
CA TYR A 48 0.19 5.13 8.05
C TYR A 48 -0.09 4.17 9.20
N ASP A 49 -1.00 3.23 9.01
CA ASP A 49 -1.28 2.19 10.00
C ASP A 49 -0.31 1.01 9.86
N CYS A 50 0.22 0.83 8.65
CA CYS A 50 1.07 -0.31 8.36
C CYS A 50 2.08 0.02 7.27
N ARG A 51 3.35 -0.17 7.65
CA ARG A 51 4.54 -0.11 6.82
C ARG A 51 5.48 -1.23 7.30
N PRO A 52 5.50 -2.40 6.65
CA PRO A 52 6.45 -3.45 7.00
C PRO A 52 7.84 -2.92 6.65
N TYR A 53 8.67 -2.58 7.63
CA TYR A 53 10.02 -2.02 7.44
C TYR A 53 11.01 -3.02 6.79
N LYS A 54 10.67 -3.58 5.62
CA LYS A 54 11.51 -4.48 4.84
C LYS A 54 12.14 -3.70 3.70
N THR A 55 13.43 -3.95 3.48
CA THR A 55 14.19 -3.32 2.42
C THR A 55 13.78 -3.89 1.06
N GLY A 56 13.22 -3.06 0.17
CA GLY A 56 12.91 -3.38 -1.22
C GLY A 56 11.40 -3.39 -1.56
N SER A 57 11.05 -3.46 -2.85
CA SER A 57 9.66 -3.36 -3.36
C SER A 57 8.78 -4.61 -3.12
N ASN A 58 9.15 -5.49 -2.18
CA ASN A 58 8.42 -6.72 -1.86
C ASN A 58 7.88 -6.67 -0.43
N GLU A 59 6.94 -5.76 -0.23
CA GLU A 59 6.36 -5.44 1.07
C GLU A 59 4.97 -6.07 1.23
N VAL A 60 4.68 -6.60 2.41
CA VAL A 60 3.38 -7.20 2.75
C VAL A 60 2.86 -6.60 4.04
N CYS A 61 1.65 -6.10 3.99
CA CYS A 61 0.98 -5.41 5.07
C CYS A 61 -0.37 -6.07 5.36
N SER A 62 -0.61 -6.40 6.63
CA SER A 62 -1.88 -6.96 7.10
C SER A 62 -2.62 -5.92 7.93
N VAL A 63 -3.91 -5.71 7.62
CA VAL A 63 -4.77 -4.74 8.29
C VAL A 63 -6.03 -5.46 8.76
N THR A 64 -6.32 -5.34 10.05
CA THR A 64 -7.53 -5.90 10.64
C THR A 64 -8.56 -4.80 10.86
N LEU A 65 -9.72 -4.95 10.22
CA LEU A 65 -10.86 -4.07 10.40
C LEU A 65 -11.75 -4.59 11.53
N ALA A 66 -11.86 -3.82 12.61
CA ALA A 66 -12.79 -4.09 13.70
C ALA A 66 -14.25 -3.73 13.34
N GLN A 67 -14.43 -2.78 12.42
CA GLN A 67 -15.71 -2.30 11.91
C GLN A 67 -15.62 -2.08 10.40
N PRO A 68 -16.75 -2.05 9.68
CA PRO A 68 -16.72 -1.81 8.24
C PRO A 68 -16.11 -0.45 7.90
N ALA A 69 -15.02 -0.44 7.14
CA ALA A 69 -14.30 0.77 6.78
C ALA A 69 -13.59 0.62 5.42
N PRO A 70 -13.39 1.71 4.67
CA PRO A 70 -12.53 1.68 3.49
C PRO A 70 -11.06 1.59 3.90
N ILE A 71 -10.26 0.89 3.10
CA ILE A 71 -8.81 0.82 3.26
C ILE A 71 -8.17 1.62 2.13
N HIS A 72 -7.28 2.52 2.50
CA HIS A 72 -6.50 3.33 1.58
C HIS A 72 -5.08 2.81 1.51
N VAL A 73 -4.60 2.64 0.29
CA VAL A 73 -3.27 2.15 -0.02
C VAL A 73 -2.55 3.21 -0.84
N MET A 74 -1.32 3.54 -0.47
CA MET A 74 -0.45 4.42 -1.23
C MET A 74 0.88 3.73 -1.47
N VAL A 75 1.40 3.87 -2.68
CA VAL A 75 2.75 3.45 -3.03
C VAL A 75 3.53 4.68 -3.46
N ARG A 76 4.74 4.87 -2.92
CA ARG A 76 5.62 6.00 -3.22
C ARG A 76 6.94 5.52 -3.79
N GLY A 77 7.34 6.06 -4.94
CA GLY A 77 8.63 5.76 -5.55
C GLY A 77 9.77 6.58 -4.93
N TYR A 78 10.84 5.91 -4.50
CA TYR A 78 12.04 6.54 -3.95
C TYR A 78 13.24 6.46 -4.92
N SER A 79 13.25 5.46 -5.80
CA SER A 79 14.27 5.34 -6.84
C SER A 79 14.29 6.53 -7.79
N THR A 80 15.48 6.85 -8.33
CA THR A 80 15.66 7.84 -9.40
C THR A 80 15.00 7.40 -10.70
N ALA A 81 14.91 6.09 -10.94
CA ALA A 81 14.18 5.51 -12.06
C ALA A 81 12.72 5.21 -11.67
N SER A 82 11.84 5.17 -12.67
CA SER A 82 10.46 4.73 -12.48
C SER A 82 10.40 3.29 -11.99
N SER A 83 9.62 3.06 -10.93
CA SER A 83 9.45 1.75 -10.31
C SER A 83 8.10 1.17 -10.74
N ALA A 84 8.14 0.02 -11.43
CA ALA A 84 6.97 -0.76 -11.78
C ALA A 84 6.60 -1.67 -10.61
N ILE A 85 5.37 -1.54 -10.14
CA ILE A 85 4.85 -2.26 -8.99
C ILE A 85 3.55 -2.98 -9.33
N GLN A 86 3.34 -4.12 -8.68
CA GLN A 86 2.11 -4.89 -8.68
C GLN A 86 1.60 -4.96 -7.24
N LEU A 87 0.47 -4.31 -6.99
CA LEU A 87 -0.29 -4.39 -5.75
C LEU A 87 -1.29 -5.55 -5.82
N VAL A 88 -1.27 -6.41 -4.81
CA VAL A 88 -2.24 -7.49 -4.59
C VAL A 88 -2.91 -7.23 -3.24
N GLY A 89 -4.24 -7.21 -3.21
CA GLY A 89 -5.03 -7.12 -1.99
C GLY A 89 -5.93 -8.35 -1.89
N LYS A 90 -5.95 -9.03 -0.74
CA LYS A 90 -6.83 -10.17 -0.49
C LYS A 90 -7.36 -10.14 0.94
N LYS A 91 -8.56 -10.68 1.15
CA LYS A 91 -9.07 -10.97 2.49
C LYS A 91 -8.43 -12.29 2.96
N ILE A 92 -7.99 -12.35 4.22
CA ILE A 92 -7.50 -13.57 4.87
C ILE A 92 -8.35 -13.93 6.08
#